data_AF-A0A2P6FNB8-F1
#
_entry.id   AF-A0A2P6FNB8-F1
#
_cell.length_a   1.000
_cell.length_b   1.000
_cell.length_c   1.000
_cell.angle_alpha   90.00
_cell.angle_beta   90.00
_cell.angle_gamma   90.00
#
_symmetry.space_group_name_H-M   'P 1'
#
loop_
_entity.id
_entity.type
_entity.pdbx_description
1 polymer ?
#
loop_
_entity_poly.entity_id
_entity_poly.type
_entity_poly.pdbx_seq_one_letter_code
_entity_poly.pdbx_strand_id
1 'polypeptide(L)'
;MNFYHQKELKNMTGNGSSELDQTDPHGLVEDEKILEVLLFASRNPMTIGDLKKSCPNIADIASSLTRLMQFYKDRGINLIKIKNAYAFRTAPRYGYLLKEYVEKRVKLSKAAKETLAIIAYNQPVTRSEIESIRGVSLYKGLLDSLLQTEWITLGPRRNAPGRPVTFITTNDFLDYFGLQAVKDMPNFQELNEVGLVGGKSNNALNLEQ
;
A
#
# COMPACT_ATOMS: atom_id res chain seq x y z
N MET A 1 -7.72 -21.84 -15.50
CA MET A 1 -7.18 -22.98 -16.27
C MET A 1 -6.15 -23.65 -15.38
N ASN A 2 -6.58 -24.62 -14.57
CA ASN A 2 -5.73 -25.32 -13.60
C ASN A 2 -5.17 -26.58 -14.26
N PHE A 3 -3.86 -26.65 -14.43
CA PHE A 3 -3.17 -27.89 -14.75
C PHE A 3 -1.75 -27.85 -14.18
N TYR A 4 -1.59 -28.30 -12.93
CA TYR A 4 -0.40 -29.04 -12.55
C TYR A 4 -0.81 -30.29 -11.79
N HIS A 5 -0.17 -31.37 -12.21
CA HIS A 5 -0.59 -32.74 -12.13
C HIS A 5 -0.30 -33.30 -10.73
N GLN A 6 -1.29 -33.97 -10.15
CA GLN A 6 -1.25 -34.66 -8.85
C GLN A 6 -0.26 -35.84 -8.77
N LYS A 7 0.69 -35.94 -9.72
CA LYS A 7 1.53 -37.13 -9.94
C LYS A 7 2.99 -36.96 -9.49
N GLU A 8 3.40 -35.76 -9.08
CA GLU A 8 4.79 -35.47 -8.66
C GLU A 8 5.02 -35.60 -7.14
N LEU A 9 3.95 -35.67 -6.31
CA LEU A 9 4.09 -35.65 -4.84
C LEU A 9 4.50 -36.98 -4.19
N LYS A 10 4.79 -38.04 -4.97
CA LYS A 10 5.05 -39.39 -4.44
C LYS A 10 6.50 -39.89 -4.59
N ASN A 11 7.38 -39.11 -5.21
CA ASN A 11 8.78 -39.51 -5.45
C ASN A 11 9.82 -38.79 -4.58
N MET A 12 9.42 -37.99 -3.58
CA MET A 12 10.36 -37.23 -2.71
C MET A 12 10.55 -37.81 -1.31
N THR A 13 10.26 -39.10 -1.10
CA THR A 13 10.68 -39.83 0.10
C THR A 13 11.66 -40.92 -0.31
N GLY A 14 12.92 -40.53 -0.55
CA GLY A 14 14.00 -41.47 -0.83
C GLY A 14 15.28 -40.74 -1.19
N ASN A 15 16.19 -40.65 -0.21
CA ASN A 15 17.63 -40.36 -0.32
C ASN A 15 18.09 -39.42 -1.45
N GLY A 16 18.34 -38.17 -1.08
CA GLY A 16 18.97 -37.17 -1.96
C GLY A 16 19.41 -35.93 -1.20
N SER A 17 20.01 -36.09 -0.02
CA SER A 17 20.61 -34.98 0.73
C SER A 17 21.97 -34.62 0.12
N SER A 18 22.00 -34.09 -1.12
CA SER A 18 23.24 -33.51 -1.70
C SER A 18 23.11 -32.76 -3.05
N GLU A 19 21.96 -32.21 -3.47
CA GLU A 19 21.89 -31.62 -4.84
C GLU A 19 20.99 -30.38 -5.05
N LEU A 20 20.73 -29.59 -4.01
CA LEU A 20 20.11 -28.25 -4.14
C LEU A 20 20.99 -27.10 -3.64
N ASP A 21 22.23 -27.39 -3.25
CA ASP A 21 23.23 -26.36 -2.90
C ASP A 21 23.96 -25.87 -4.15
N GLN A 22 23.21 -25.41 -5.15
CA GLN A 22 23.76 -24.61 -6.24
C GLN A 22 23.47 -23.16 -5.89
N THR A 23 24.51 -22.49 -5.38
CA THR A 23 24.56 -21.05 -5.13
C THR A 23 23.96 -20.31 -6.32
N ASP A 24 22.76 -19.79 -6.14
CA ASP A 24 22.13 -18.89 -7.09
C ASP A 24 23.11 -17.73 -7.34
N PRO A 25 23.54 -17.45 -8.59
CA PRO A 25 24.39 -16.31 -8.89
C PRO A 25 23.75 -14.98 -8.49
N HIS A 26 22.44 -14.99 -8.21
CA HIS A 26 21.68 -13.85 -7.73
C HIS A 26 21.51 -13.83 -6.20
N GLY A 27 21.94 -14.83 -5.44
CA GLY A 27 22.00 -14.77 -3.96
C GLY A 27 20.70 -14.99 -3.20
N LEU A 28 19.65 -15.50 -3.85
CA LEU A 28 18.44 -15.99 -3.17
C LEU A 28 18.54 -17.49 -2.90
N VAL A 29 18.07 -17.95 -1.73
CA VAL A 29 17.89 -19.38 -1.46
C VAL A 29 16.48 -19.81 -1.85
N GLU A 30 16.23 -21.12 -1.86
CA GLU A 30 15.03 -21.70 -2.46
C GLU A 30 13.73 -21.16 -1.85
N ASP A 31 13.71 -20.95 -0.54
CA ASP A 31 12.57 -20.38 0.17
C ASP A 31 12.20 -18.98 -0.34
N GLU A 32 13.18 -18.11 -0.62
CA GLU A 32 12.88 -16.77 -1.14
C GLU A 32 12.38 -16.82 -2.58
N LYS A 33 12.89 -17.73 -3.41
CA LYS A 33 12.40 -17.91 -4.79
C LYS A 33 10.93 -18.34 -4.81
N ILE A 34 10.54 -19.27 -3.93
CA ILE A 34 9.15 -19.70 -3.79
C ILE A 34 8.26 -18.51 -3.36
N LEU A 35 8.70 -17.75 -2.36
CA LEU A 35 7.95 -16.57 -1.90
C LEU A 35 7.85 -15.49 -2.97
N GLU A 36 8.93 -15.24 -3.73
CA GLU A 36 8.95 -14.31 -4.85
C GLU A 36 7.89 -14.67 -5.89
N VAL A 37 7.81 -15.93 -6.30
CA VAL A 37 6.81 -16.42 -7.26
C VAL A 37 5.39 -16.18 -6.75
N LEU A 38 5.11 -16.53 -5.49
CA LEU A 38 3.78 -16.35 -4.91
C LEU A 38 3.37 -14.87 -4.83
N LEU A 39 4.29 -14.02 -4.35
CA LEU A 39 4.06 -12.59 -4.21
C LEU A 39 3.93 -11.87 -5.56
N PHE A 40 4.67 -12.32 -6.57
CA PHE A 40 4.58 -11.80 -7.93
C PHE A 40 3.26 -12.18 -8.61
N ALA A 41 2.81 -13.43 -8.42
CA ALA A 41 1.56 -13.92 -9.01
C ALA A 41 0.30 -13.34 -8.32
N SER A 42 0.42 -12.83 -7.10
CA SER A 42 -0.71 -12.32 -6.34
C SER A 42 -1.17 -10.95 -6.85
N ARG A 43 -2.50 -10.78 -7.01
CA ARG A 43 -3.11 -9.48 -7.29
C ARG A 43 -3.18 -8.57 -6.07
N ASN A 44 -3.32 -9.16 -4.88
CA ASN A 44 -3.51 -8.44 -3.62
C ASN A 44 -2.31 -8.67 -2.68
N PRO A 45 -2.02 -7.76 -1.72
CA PRO A 45 -1.02 -8.05 -0.69
C PRO A 45 -1.32 -9.34 0.06
N MET A 46 -0.29 -10.16 0.31
CA MET A 46 -0.43 -11.44 1.01
C MET A 46 0.10 -11.35 2.44
N THR A 47 -0.67 -11.84 3.41
CA THR A 47 -0.20 -11.96 4.79
C THR A 47 0.74 -13.16 4.96
N ILE A 48 1.51 -13.19 6.05
CA ILE A 48 2.30 -14.39 6.44
C ILE A 48 1.38 -15.61 6.56
N GLY A 49 0.15 -15.43 7.05
CA GLY A 49 -0.84 -16.51 7.14
C GLY A 49 -1.26 -17.05 5.77
N ASP A 50 -1.42 -16.19 4.77
CA ASP A 50 -1.73 -16.60 3.40
C ASP A 50 -0.55 -17.35 2.78
N LEU A 51 0.67 -16.81 2.94
CA LEU A 51 1.89 -17.45 2.46
C LEU A 51 2.08 -18.82 3.11
N LYS A 52 1.90 -18.94 4.43
CA LYS A 52 2.05 -20.22 5.15
C LYS A 52 1.05 -21.29 4.68
N LYS A 53 -0.16 -20.88 4.28
CA LYS A 53 -1.14 -21.81 3.66
C LYS A 53 -0.68 -22.29 2.28
N SER A 54 -0.09 -21.41 1.48
CA SER A 54 0.39 -21.75 0.13
C SER A 54 1.71 -22.54 0.13
N CYS A 55 2.60 -22.29 1.09
CA CYS A 55 3.90 -22.94 1.21
C CYS A 55 4.17 -23.40 2.66
N PRO A 56 3.52 -24.48 3.12
CA PRO A 56 3.61 -24.92 4.52
C PRO A 56 5.03 -25.35 4.94
N ASN A 57 5.85 -25.79 3.98
CA ASN A 57 7.18 -26.35 4.20
C ASN A 57 8.26 -25.29 4.52
N ILE A 58 8.00 -24.01 4.25
CA ILE A 58 8.94 -22.95 4.59
C ILE A 58 8.91 -22.75 6.11
N ALA A 59 10.04 -23.03 6.77
CA ALA A 59 10.14 -23.00 8.22
C ALA A 59 9.99 -21.57 8.76
N ASP A 60 10.72 -20.62 8.18
CA ASP A 60 10.74 -19.23 8.63
C ASP A 60 10.45 -18.25 7.49
N ILE A 61 9.16 -18.07 7.19
CA ILE A 61 8.68 -17.13 6.19
C ILE A 61 9.08 -15.69 6.54
N ALA A 62 9.14 -15.32 7.82
CA ALA A 62 9.42 -13.94 8.23
C ALA A 62 10.88 -13.56 7.91
N SER A 63 11.82 -14.45 8.20
CA SER A 63 13.23 -14.25 7.86
C SER A 63 13.45 -14.27 6.35
N SER A 64 12.82 -15.19 5.62
CA SER A 64 12.92 -15.24 4.15
C SER A 64 12.35 -13.99 3.49
N LEU A 65 11.21 -13.47 3.95
CA LEU A 65 10.67 -12.18 3.49
C LEU A 65 11.62 -11.02 3.77
N THR A 66 12.28 -11.00 4.94
CA THR A 66 13.24 -9.95 5.29
C THR A 66 14.44 -9.95 4.34
N ARG A 67 14.98 -11.14 4.01
CA ARG A 67 16.07 -11.28 3.04
C ARG A 67 15.62 -10.88 1.63
N LEU A 68 14.42 -11.32 1.22
CA LEU A 68 13.84 -10.97 -0.08
C LEU A 68 13.61 -9.46 -0.21
N MET A 69 13.14 -8.79 0.85
CA MET A 69 13.01 -7.33 0.89
C MET A 69 14.36 -6.64 0.70
N GLN A 70 15.41 -7.11 1.38
CA GLN A 70 16.76 -6.57 1.23
C GLN A 70 17.31 -6.78 -0.18
N PHE A 71 17.05 -7.96 -0.77
CA PHE A 71 17.47 -8.29 -2.13
C PHE A 71 16.83 -7.40 -3.19
N TYR A 72 15.58 -6.98 -2.97
CA TYR A 72 14.85 -6.11 -3.88
C TYR A 72 14.98 -4.60 -3.60
N LYS A 73 15.69 -4.20 -2.53
CA LYS A 73 15.74 -2.80 -2.08
C LYS A 73 16.17 -1.80 -3.15
N ASP A 74 17.22 -2.12 -3.90
CA ASP A 74 17.83 -1.21 -4.90
C ASP A 74 17.39 -1.51 -6.34
N ARG A 75 16.39 -2.39 -6.52
CA ARG A 75 15.88 -2.81 -7.83
C ARG A 75 14.72 -1.94 -8.31
N GLY A 76 14.32 -2.10 -9.57
CA GLY A 76 13.21 -1.35 -10.18
C GLY A 76 11.82 -1.71 -9.64
N ILE A 77 11.70 -2.86 -8.98
CA ILE A 77 10.57 -3.27 -8.16
C ILE A 77 11.07 -3.54 -6.75
N ASN A 78 10.27 -3.22 -5.74
CA ASN A 78 10.59 -3.47 -4.35
C ASN A 78 9.51 -4.34 -3.72
N LEU A 79 9.92 -5.27 -2.85
CA LEU A 79 9.00 -5.94 -1.95
C LEU A 79 8.75 -5.01 -0.76
N ILE A 80 7.50 -4.60 -0.55
CA ILE A 80 7.12 -3.75 0.57
C ILE A 80 6.17 -4.48 1.51
N LYS A 81 6.21 -4.10 2.79
CA LYS A 81 5.26 -4.54 3.80
C LYS A 81 4.18 -3.49 3.99
N ILE A 82 2.92 -3.85 3.82
CA ILE A 82 1.76 -2.98 4.01
C ILE A 82 0.95 -3.56 5.17
N LYS A 83 0.95 -2.88 6.32
CA LYS A 83 0.48 -3.43 7.60
C LYS A 83 1.08 -4.81 7.92
N ASN A 84 0.29 -5.88 7.79
CA ASN A 84 0.66 -7.27 8.05
C ASN A 84 0.81 -8.12 6.78
N ALA A 85 0.75 -7.49 5.61
CA ALA A 85 0.84 -8.12 4.30
C ALA A 85 2.05 -7.63 3.51
N TYR A 86 2.40 -8.35 2.45
CA TYR A 86 3.56 -8.12 1.61
C TYR A 86 3.15 -8.10 0.15
N ALA A 87 3.74 -7.22 -0.65
CA ALA A 87 3.48 -7.13 -2.08
C ALA A 87 4.64 -6.48 -2.84
N PHE A 88 4.82 -6.87 -4.10
CA PHE A 88 5.71 -6.15 -5.01
C PHE A 88 5.07 -4.85 -5.48
N ARG A 89 5.86 -3.78 -5.50
CA ARG A 89 5.51 -2.48 -6.07
C ARG A 89 6.65 -1.96 -6.93
N THR A 90 6.33 -1.07 -7.87
CA THR A 90 7.36 -0.35 -8.61
C THR A 90 8.12 0.56 -7.67
N ALA A 91 9.44 0.55 -7.76
CA ALA A 91 10.26 1.39 -6.91
C ALA A 91 9.95 2.87 -7.19
N PRO A 92 9.87 3.74 -6.14
CA PRO A 92 9.41 5.12 -6.29
C PRO A 92 10.12 5.92 -7.39
N ARG A 93 11.43 5.68 -7.57
CA ARG A 93 12.28 6.33 -8.59
C ARG A 93 11.77 6.12 -10.03
N TYR A 94 11.09 5.00 -10.31
CA TYR A 94 10.62 4.64 -11.65
C TYR A 94 9.12 4.91 -11.86
N GLY A 95 8.43 5.48 -10.88
CA GLY A 95 6.98 5.74 -10.97
C GLY A 95 6.57 6.64 -12.15
N TYR A 96 7.49 7.46 -12.67
CA TYR A 96 7.23 8.31 -13.84
C TYR A 96 6.95 7.52 -15.13
N LEU A 97 7.51 6.30 -15.27
CA LEU A 97 7.34 5.45 -16.45
C LEU A 97 5.92 4.86 -16.54
N LEU A 98 5.23 4.76 -15.41
CA LEU A 98 3.91 4.13 -15.36
C LEU A 98 2.76 5.09 -15.67
N LYS A 99 3.03 6.39 -15.89
CA LYS A 99 1.98 7.42 -16.08
C LYS A 99 1.00 7.10 -17.21
N GLU A 100 1.43 6.38 -18.24
CA GLU A 100 0.59 5.97 -19.39
C GLU A 100 -0.16 4.65 -19.14
N TYR A 101 0.28 3.84 -18.18
CA TYR A 101 -0.29 2.53 -17.83
C TYR A 101 -1.24 2.57 -16.63
N VAL A 102 -1.34 3.70 -15.91
CA VAL A 102 -2.32 3.85 -14.81
C VAL A 102 -3.71 4.13 -15.40
N GLU A 103 -4.49 3.07 -15.59
CA GLU A 103 -5.93 3.17 -15.84
C GLU A 103 -6.60 4.04 -14.75
N LYS A 104 -7.37 5.03 -15.20
CA LYS A 104 -8.23 5.95 -14.43
C LYS A 104 -7.75 6.21 -12.98
N ARG A 105 -6.80 7.13 -12.79
CA ARG A 105 -6.66 7.79 -11.48
C ARG A 105 -8.05 8.28 -11.05
N VAL A 106 -8.50 7.87 -9.87
CA VAL A 106 -9.68 8.43 -9.22
C VAL A 106 -9.46 9.94 -9.13
N LYS A 107 -10.14 10.71 -10.00
CA LYS A 107 -10.00 12.16 -10.04
C LYS A 107 -10.79 12.75 -8.88
N LEU A 108 -10.15 12.87 -7.72
CA LEU A 108 -10.69 13.61 -6.59
C LEU A 108 -10.64 15.13 -6.86
N SER A 109 -11.73 15.81 -6.53
CA SER A 109 -11.76 17.28 -6.49
C SER A 109 -10.80 17.81 -5.43
N LYS A 110 -10.45 19.11 -5.51
CA LYS A 110 -9.59 19.75 -4.49
C LYS A 110 -10.16 19.57 -3.07
N ALA A 111 -11.46 19.83 -2.90
CA ALA A 111 -12.14 19.65 -1.62
C ALA A 111 -12.15 18.20 -1.13
N ALA A 112 -12.28 17.23 -2.04
CA ALA A 112 -12.22 15.80 -1.69
C ALA A 112 -10.81 15.39 -1.25
N LYS A 113 -9.75 15.89 -1.92
CA LYS A 113 -8.36 15.66 -1.51
C LYS A 113 -8.05 16.25 -0.13
N GLU A 114 -8.46 17.50 0.10
CA GLU A 114 -8.31 18.16 1.42
C GLU A 114 -9.02 17.36 2.52
N THR A 115 -10.26 16.93 2.25
CA THR A 115 -11.04 16.14 3.21
C THR A 115 -10.40 14.79 3.49
N LEU A 116 -9.93 14.09 2.45
CA LEU A 116 -9.23 12.83 2.58
C LEU A 116 -7.96 12.98 3.42
N ALA A 117 -7.18 14.04 3.19
CA ALA A 117 -5.99 14.34 3.99
C ALA A 117 -6.35 14.55 5.47
N ILE A 118 -7.40 15.33 5.77
CA ILE A 118 -7.86 15.54 7.15
C ILE A 118 -8.24 14.22 7.80
N ILE A 119 -8.95 13.33 7.09
CA ILE A 119 -9.27 11.99 7.59
C ILE A 119 -8.00 11.20 7.87
N ALA A 120 -7.06 11.12 6.93
CA ALA A 120 -5.82 10.37 7.09
C ALA A 120 -4.99 10.83 8.31
N TYR A 121 -4.88 12.14 8.53
CA TYR A 121 -4.09 12.70 9.63
C TYR A 121 -4.81 12.72 10.99
N ASN A 122 -6.14 12.77 11.02
CA ASN A 122 -6.91 12.98 12.26
C ASN A 122 -7.80 11.79 12.61
N GLN A 123 -7.69 10.67 11.89
CA GLN A 123 -8.49 9.49 12.19
C GLN A 123 -8.24 8.93 13.60
N PRO A 124 -9.27 8.40 14.27
CA PRO A 124 -10.67 8.40 13.85
C PRO A 124 -11.30 9.80 14.00
N VAL A 125 -11.92 10.35 12.94
CA VAL A 125 -12.44 11.74 12.88
C VAL A 125 -13.95 11.79 12.56
N THR A 126 -14.72 12.74 13.10
CA THR A 126 -16.15 12.92 12.74
C THR A 126 -16.34 13.95 11.64
N ARG A 127 -17.51 13.94 10.99
CA ARG A 127 -17.93 15.00 10.05
C ARG A 127 -17.75 16.41 10.62
N SER A 128 -18.21 16.64 11.86
CA SER A 128 -18.14 17.95 12.50
C SER A 128 -16.70 18.42 12.72
N GLU A 129 -15.79 17.52 13.09
CA GLU A 129 -14.36 17.83 13.24
C GLU A 129 -13.71 18.13 11.89
N ILE A 130 -14.04 17.35 10.86
CA ILE A 130 -13.56 17.64 9.49
C ILE A 130 -14.00 19.04 9.07
N GLU A 131 -15.28 19.39 9.24
CA GLU A 131 -15.80 20.72 8.90
C GLU A 131 -15.13 21.83 9.72
N SER A 132 -14.89 21.59 11.01
CA SER A 132 -14.18 22.53 11.89
C SER A 132 -12.74 22.75 11.45
N ILE A 133 -12.01 21.70 11.05
CA ILE A 133 -10.61 21.80 10.58
C ILE A 133 -10.56 22.51 9.22
N ARG A 134 -11.53 22.24 8.33
CA ARG A 134 -11.63 22.92 7.02
C ARG A 134 -12.10 24.37 7.11
N GLY A 135 -12.75 24.75 8.21
CA GLY A 135 -13.39 26.06 8.37
C GLY A 135 -14.64 26.26 7.50
N VAL A 136 -15.11 25.23 6.78
CA VAL A 136 -16.27 25.28 5.89
C VAL A 136 -17.01 23.94 5.89
N SER A 137 -18.34 23.99 5.74
CA SER A 137 -19.18 22.79 5.66
C SER A 137 -18.86 21.93 4.44
N LEU A 138 -19.04 20.61 4.58
CA LEU A 138 -18.91 19.67 3.47
C LEU A 138 -20.20 19.69 2.64
N TYR A 139 -20.08 19.73 1.31
CA TYR A 139 -21.25 19.59 0.45
C TYR A 139 -21.84 18.16 0.57
N LYS A 140 -23.15 18.05 0.31
CA LYS A 140 -23.88 16.78 0.39
C LYS A 140 -23.27 15.75 -0.58
N GLY A 141 -22.88 14.59 -0.07
CA GLY A 141 -22.30 13.52 -0.88
C GLY A 141 -20.78 13.50 -0.98
N LEU A 142 -20.04 14.49 -0.46
CA LEU A 142 -18.57 14.45 -0.48
C LEU A 142 -18.02 13.20 0.22
N LEU A 143 -18.47 12.95 1.46
CA LEU A 143 -18.05 11.79 2.23
C LEU A 143 -18.52 10.47 1.59
N ASP A 144 -19.71 10.47 0.98
CA ASP A 144 -20.23 9.30 0.27
C ASP A 144 -19.36 8.98 -0.96
N SER A 145 -18.94 9.99 -1.72
CA SER A 145 -18.01 9.81 -2.83
C SER A 145 -16.64 9.29 -2.38
N LEU A 146 -16.15 9.72 -1.21
CA LEU A 146 -14.91 9.17 -0.66
C LEU A 146 -15.09 7.72 -0.18
N LEU A 147 -16.21 7.38 0.44
CA LEU A 147 -16.53 6.00 0.81
C LEU A 147 -16.59 5.08 -0.42
N GLN A 148 -17.14 5.56 -1.54
CA GLN A 148 -17.18 4.81 -2.81
C GLN A 148 -15.80 4.51 -3.41
N THR A 149 -14.76 5.25 -3.03
CA THR A 149 -13.38 4.95 -3.45
C THR A 149 -12.77 3.77 -2.71
N GLU A 150 -13.42 3.31 -1.64
CA GLU A 150 -12.90 2.32 -0.69
C GLU A 150 -11.62 2.76 0.03
N TRP A 151 -11.14 4.00 -0.15
CA TRP A 151 -9.97 4.53 0.57
C TRP A 151 -10.30 4.94 2.01
N ILE A 152 -11.56 5.20 2.31
CA ILE A 152 -12.03 5.43 3.67
C ILE A 152 -13.19 4.49 4.00
N THR A 153 -13.39 4.25 5.28
CA THR A 153 -14.52 3.49 5.82
C THR A 153 -15.02 4.11 7.13
N LEU A 154 -16.14 3.62 7.62
CA LEU A 154 -16.70 4.03 8.90
C LEU A 154 -15.87 3.43 10.05
N GLY A 155 -15.44 4.28 10.97
CA GLY A 155 -14.78 3.90 12.21
C GLY A 155 -15.76 3.75 13.38
N PRO A 156 -15.24 3.50 14.60
CA PRO A 156 -16.05 3.40 15.80
C PRO A 156 -16.79 4.71 16.10
N ARG A 157 -17.98 4.63 16.67
CA ARG A 157 -18.71 5.84 17.11
C ARG A 157 -17.96 6.52 18.26
N ARG A 158 -17.94 7.85 18.25
CA ARG A 158 -17.27 8.60 19.31
C ARG A 158 -18.11 8.63 20.59
N ASN A 159 -17.43 8.59 21.74
CA ASN A 159 -18.04 8.82 23.04
C ASN A 159 -18.24 10.33 23.27
N ALA A 160 -19.16 10.91 22.51
CA ALA A 160 -19.61 12.30 22.59
C ALA A 160 -21.14 12.34 22.44
N PRO A 161 -21.82 13.44 22.80
CA PRO A 161 -23.27 13.58 22.61
C PRO A 161 -23.71 13.24 21.18
N GLY A 162 -24.78 12.46 21.03
CA GLY A 162 -25.26 11.97 19.73
C GLY A 162 -24.48 10.79 19.13
N ARG A 163 -23.38 10.36 19.77
CA ARG A 163 -22.51 9.23 19.36
C ARG A 163 -22.22 9.23 17.85
N PRO A 164 -21.65 10.32 17.31
CA PRO A 164 -21.45 10.45 15.87
C PRO A 164 -20.49 9.37 15.34
N VAL A 165 -20.70 8.97 14.09
CA VAL A 165 -19.84 8.02 13.38
C VAL A 165 -18.52 8.70 13.01
N THR A 166 -17.42 7.96 13.09
CA THR A 166 -16.10 8.43 12.67
C THR A 166 -15.71 7.86 11.30
N PHE A 167 -14.68 8.42 10.70
CA PHE A 167 -14.08 7.96 9.45
C PHE A 167 -12.62 7.58 9.68
N ILE A 168 -12.18 6.52 9.01
CA ILE A 168 -10.81 6.00 9.01
C ILE A 168 -10.39 5.60 7.59
N THR A 169 -9.08 5.53 7.32
CA THR A 169 -8.49 5.04 6.07
C THR A 169 -8.41 3.51 6.04
N THR A 170 -8.54 2.94 4.85
CA THR A 170 -8.49 1.48 4.61
C THR A 170 -7.08 1.00 4.23
N ASN A 171 -6.96 -0.29 3.91
CA ASN A 171 -5.74 -0.83 3.30
C ASN A 171 -5.58 -0.33 1.86
N ASP A 172 -6.67 -0.19 1.10
CA ASP A 172 -6.62 0.28 -0.29
C ASP A 172 -6.08 1.70 -0.39
N PHE A 173 -6.33 2.54 0.62
CA PHE A 173 -5.64 3.83 0.75
C PHE A 173 -4.12 3.66 0.88
N LEU A 174 -3.65 2.81 1.79
CA LEU A 174 -2.21 2.60 1.97
C LEU A 174 -1.55 2.02 0.73
N ASP A 175 -2.21 1.07 0.08
CA ASP A 175 -1.77 0.47 -1.17
C ASP A 175 -1.68 1.52 -2.29
N TYR A 176 -2.70 2.38 -2.42
CA TYR A 176 -2.74 3.42 -3.43
C TYR A 176 -1.64 4.47 -3.23
N PHE A 177 -1.37 4.85 -1.98
CA PHE A 177 -0.35 5.85 -1.65
C PHE A 177 1.05 5.23 -1.40
N GLY A 178 1.19 3.90 -1.47
CA GLY A 178 2.45 3.20 -1.28
C GLY A 178 3.02 3.27 0.15
N LEU A 179 2.16 3.35 1.15
CA LEU A 179 2.52 3.56 2.56
C LEU A 179 2.48 2.24 3.35
N GLN A 180 3.41 2.03 4.29
CA GLN A 180 3.37 0.83 5.14
C GLN A 180 2.35 0.99 6.28
N ALA A 181 2.28 2.19 6.84
CA ALA A 181 1.33 2.60 7.85
C ALA A 181 0.94 4.08 7.66
N VAL A 182 -0.18 4.47 8.26
CA VAL A 182 -0.69 5.85 8.17
C VAL A 182 0.26 6.86 8.82
N LYS A 183 1.04 6.42 9.82
CA LYS A 183 2.10 7.23 10.45
C LYS A 183 3.26 7.57 9.50
N ASP A 184 3.39 6.85 8.39
CA ASP A 184 4.44 7.09 7.38
C ASP A 184 3.97 8.11 6.32
N MET A 185 2.80 8.74 6.54
CA MET A 185 2.32 9.81 5.68
C MET A 185 3.33 10.98 5.66
N PRO A 186 3.73 11.45 4.48
CA PRO A 186 4.73 12.51 4.34
C PRO A 186 4.21 13.83 4.91
N ASN A 187 5.04 14.53 5.67
CA ASN A 187 4.67 15.78 6.34
C ASN A 187 4.11 16.79 5.32
N PHE A 188 3.28 17.74 5.73
CA PHE A 188 2.66 18.73 4.81
C PHE A 188 3.68 19.46 3.90
N GLN A 189 4.93 19.59 4.36
CA GLN A 189 6.05 20.16 3.59
C GLN A 189 6.55 19.24 2.47
N GLU A 190 6.57 17.92 2.67
CA GLU A 190 7.02 16.91 1.70
C GLU A 190 5.98 16.66 0.59
N LEU A 191 4.69 16.88 0.87
CA LEU A 191 3.58 16.79 -0.11
C LEU A 191 3.70 17.80 -1.27
N ASN A 192 4.40 18.93 -1.06
CA ASN A 192 4.71 19.88 -2.13
C ASN A 192 5.78 19.33 -3.09
N GLU A 193 6.73 18.54 -2.59
CA GLU A 193 7.84 18.00 -3.39
C GLU A 193 7.40 16.85 -4.30
N VAL A 194 6.41 16.06 -3.88
CA VAL A 194 5.82 14.97 -4.69
C VAL A 194 4.71 15.43 -5.66
N GLY A 195 4.44 16.74 -5.74
CA GLY A 195 3.51 17.32 -6.72
C GLY A 195 2.03 16.99 -6.49
N LEU A 196 1.65 16.60 -5.26
CA LEU A 196 0.27 16.25 -4.90
C LEU A 196 -0.60 17.48 -4.57
N VAL A 197 0.03 18.61 -4.21
CA VAL A 197 -0.65 19.89 -3.94
C VAL A 197 -0.31 20.89 -5.05
N GLY A 198 -1.24 21.04 -6.00
CA GLY A 198 -1.18 22.09 -7.03
C GLY A 198 -1.56 23.46 -6.46
N GLY A 199 -0.73 24.01 -5.58
CA GLY A 199 -0.78 25.41 -5.21
C GLY A 199 0.15 26.18 -6.13
N LYS A 200 -0.38 26.83 -7.17
CA LYS A 200 0.37 27.86 -7.88
C LYS A 200 0.76 28.92 -6.84
N SER A 201 2.04 28.99 -6.52
CA SER A 201 2.59 30.17 -5.86
C SER A 201 2.49 31.30 -6.88
N ASN A 202 1.37 32.01 -6.85
CA ASN A 202 1.25 33.32 -7.49
C ASN A 202 2.12 34.26 -6.69
N ASN A 203 3.42 34.30 -7.01
CA ASN A 203 4.28 35.38 -6.58
C ASN A 203 3.97 36.59 -7.47
N ALA A 204 2.83 37.22 -7.19
CA ALA A 204 2.59 38.60 -7.59
C ALA A 204 3.40 39.48 -6.63
N LEU A 205 4.60 39.84 -7.04
CA LEU A 205 5.28 41.01 -6.51
C LEU A 205 5.37 42.04 -7.63
N ASN A 206 4.46 43.01 -7.52
CA ASN A 206 4.63 44.36 -8.03
C ASN A 206 5.88 45.01 -7.40
N LEU A 207 6.51 45.89 -8.19
CA LEU A 207 7.11 47.21 -7.87
C LEU A 207 8.16 47.46 -8.96
N GLU A 208 7.80 48.16 -10.04
CA GLU A 208 8.03 49.60 -10.18
C GLU A 208 9.43 50.03 -9.71
N GLN A 209 10.41 49.99 -10.62
CA GLN A 209 11.16 51.14 -11.15
C GLN A 209 12.14 50.67 -12.23
#